data_AF-A0A0N7MAR5-F1
#
_entry.id   AF-A0A0N7MAR5-F1
#
_cell.length_a   1.000
_cell.length_b   1.000
_cell.length_c   1.000
_cell.angle_alpha   90.00
_cell.angle_beta   90.00
_cell.angle_gamma   90.00
#
_symmetry.space_group_name_H-M   'P 1'
#
loop_
_entity.id
_entity.type
_entity.pdbx_description
1 polymer ?
#
loop_
_entity_poly.entity_id
_entity_poly.type
_entity_poly.pdbx_seq_one_letter_code
_entity_poly.pdbx_strand_id
1 'polypeptide(L)'
;MTNSIIARRLSGIDADGKLFELPQADLRGRTKPILVLGDAGMGKTTLLEEIGQEAGYKFVHARRLIRSPDPSKLLGDATTFVIDALDELAVQAEGDAVDAVLASLEKAGFPNFILSCRVADWRSATSTQAVADSYGNDPLELFLEPISRDEARTLLSSDIGDSRAENVLTHFEEKGLEGLFGNPQTLKLIRAVAGDGWRAD
;
A
#
# COMPACT_ATOMS: atom_id res chain seq x y z
N MET A 1 -1.78 8.89 22.51
CA MET A 1 -0.95 8.68 21.30
C MET A 1 -1.84 8.88 20.11
N THR A 2 -1.64 9.95 19.36
CA THR A 2 -2.46 10.27 18.18
C THR A 2 -1.86 9.52 16.99
N ASN A 3 -2.54 8.49 16.49
CA ASN A 3 -2.24 7.97 15.16
C ASN A 3 -2.75 9.00 14.16
N SER A 4 -1.95 10.03 13.87
CA SER A 4 -2.25 10.93 12.76
C SER A 4 -2.08 10.13 11.46
N ILE A 5 -3.17 9.87 10.76
CA ILE A 5 -3.13 9.23 9.45
C ILE A 5 -3.08 10.34 8.41
N ILE A 6 -2.14 10.23 7.47
CA ILE A 6 -1.99 11.15 6.35
C ILE A 6 -2.53 10.52 5.08
N ALA A 7 -3.24 11.31 4.28
CA ALA A 7 -3.63 10.90 2.94
C ALA A 7 -2.38 10.64 2.09
N ARG A 8 -2.32 9.47 1.46
CA ARG A 8 -1.17 9.03 0.67
C ARG A 8 -1.29 9.47 -0.78
N ARG A 9 -0.14 9.70 -1.40
CA ARG A 9 0.00 9.84 -2.86
C ARG A 9 0.49 8.53 -3.44
N LEU A 10 0.04 8.24 -4.65
CA LEU A 10 0.53 7.12 -5.44
C LEU A 10 0.95 7.63 -6.81
N SER A 11 1.97 7.02 -7.39
CA SER A 11 2.40 7.29 -8.77
C SER A 11 2.22 6.07 -9.66
N GLY A 12 2.06 6.29 -10.95
CA GLY A 12 2.01 5.23 -11.95
C GLY A 12 2.58 5.70 -13.27
N ILE A 13 2.72 4.78 -14.22
CA ILE A 13 3.17 5.07 -15.57
C ILE A 13 1.97 4.89 -16.51
N ASP A 14 1.66 5.91 -17.31
CA ASP A 14 0.61 5.82 -18.31
C ASP A 14 1.05 5.07 -19.58
N ALA A 15 0.14 4.90 -20.54
CA ALA A 15 0.40 4.18 -21.78
C ALA A 15 1.49 4.83 -22.65
N ASP A 16 1.77 6.13 -22.46
CA ASP A 16 2.81 6.88 -23.16
C ASP A 16 4.16 6.83 -22.42
N GLY A 17 4.24 6.08 -21.32
CA GLY A 17 5.45 5.96 -20.50
C GLY A 17 5.66 7.16 -19.57
N LYS A 18 4.66 8.03 -19.39
CA LYS A 18 4.77 9.23 -18.57
C LYS A 18 4.33 8.94 -17.14
N LEU A 19 5.12 9.43 -16.19
CA LEU A 19 4.78 9.41 -14.77
C LEU A 19 3.56 10.31 -14.51
N PHE A 20 2.58 9.76 -13.80
CA PHE A 20 1.48 10.51 -13.21
C PHE A 20 1.40 10.23 -11.71
N GLU A 21 0.79 11.15 -10.97
CA GLU A 21 0.49 11.00 -9.55
C GLU A 21 -1.02 11.14 -9.31
N LEU A 22 -1.51 10.46 -8.29
CA LEU A 22 -2.88 10.59 -7.81
C LEU A 22 -2.95 10.49 -6.27
N PRO A 23 -3.92 11.14 -5.64
CA PRO A 23 -4.21 10.93 -4.22
C PRO A 23 -4.90 9.58 -4.00
N GLN A 24 -4.77 8.98 -2.81
CA GLN A 24 -5.44 7.72 -2.48
C GLN A 24 -6.96 7.74 -2.68
N ALA A 25 -7.57 8.92 -2.58
CA ALA A 25 -9.00 9.13 -2.81
C ALA A 25 -9.46 8.65 -4.19
N ASP A 26 -8.56 8.73 -5.19
CA ASP A 26 -8.83 8.44 -6.60
C ASP A 26 -8.67 6.95 -6.93
N LEU A 27 -8.29 6.11 -5.95
CA LEU A 27 -8.34 4.65 -6.09
C LEU A 27 -9.78 4.14 -6.14
N ARG A 28 -10.70 4.88 -5.52
CA ARG A 28 -12.12 4.53 -5.42
C ARG A 28 -12.84 4.81 -6.74
N GLY A 29 -13.82 3.98 -7.06
CA GLY A 29 -14.70 4.12 -8.23
C GLY A 29 -14.05 3.69 -9.55
N ARG A 30 -12.80 3.26 -9.53
CA ARG A 30 -12.14 2.67 -10.69
C ARG A 30 -12.70 1.29 -10.98
N THR A 31 -12.89 1.00 -12.26
CA THR A 31 -13.40 -0.28 -12.76
C THR A 31 -12.29 -1.25 -13.15
N LYS A 32 -11.07 -0.76 -13.36
CA LYS A 32 -9.89 -1.59 -13.58
C LYS A 32 -9.36 -2.13 -12.25
N PRO A 33 -8.85 -3.38 -12.22
CA PRO A 33 -8.06 -3.86 -11.10
C PRO A 33 -6.89 -2.92 -10.81
N ILE A 34 -6.59 -2.74 -9.52
CA ILE A 34 -5.49 -1.87 -9.08
C ILE A 34 -4.49 -2.72 -8.30
N LEU A 35 -3.22 -2.48 -8.58
CA LEU A 35 -2.13 -2.99 -7.78
C LEU A 35 -1.41 -1.85 -7.07
N VAL A 36 -1.35 -1.93 -5.74
CA VAL A 36 -0.63 -1.00 -4.88
C VAL A 36 0.71 -1.62 -4.48
N LEU A 37 1.78 -1.06 -5.05
CA LEU A 37 3.16 -1.46 -4.85
C LEU A 37 3.85 -0.56 -3.83
N GLY A 38 4.74 -1.15 -3.04
CA GLY A 38 5.60 -0.39 -2.14
C GLY A 38 6.43 -1.30 -1.26
N ASP A 39 7.52 -0.75 -0.74
CA ASP A 39 8.43 -1.48 0.14
C ASP A 39 7.79 -1.83 1.50
N ALA A 40 8.50 -2.65 2.28
CA ALA A 40 8.11 -2.96 3.65
C ALA A 40 8.03 -1.67 4.49
N GLY A 41 7.00 -1.56 5.32
CA GLY A 41 6.79 -0.38 6.17
C GLY A 41 6.21 0.85 5.47
N MET A 42 6.00 0.82 4.15
CA MET A 42 5.47 1.97 3.38
C MET A 42 4.01 2.34 3.69
N GLY A 43 3.31 1.52 4.47
CA GLY A 43 1.93 1.79 4.90
C GLY A 43 0.85 1.22 3.98
N LYS A 44 1.17 0.21 3.16
CA LYS A 44 0.20 -0.47 2.27
C LYS A 44 -1.02 -0.99 3.03
N THR A 45 -0.81 -1.76 4.09
CA THR A 45 -1.91 -2.29 4.94
C THR A 45 -2.80 -1.16 5.47
N THR A 46 -2.21 -0.09 6.01
CA THR A 46 -2.98 1.06 6.53
C THR A 46 -3.81 1.72 5.42
N LEU A 47 -3.22 1.96 4.24
CA LEU A 47 -3.95 2.50 3.08
C LEU A 47 -5.13 1.59 2.67
N LEU A 48 -4.90 0.27 2.59
CA LEU A 48 -5.92 -0.69 2.19
C LEU A 48 -7.03 -0.85 3.24
N GLU A 49 -6.68 -0.82 4.52
CA GLU A 49 -7.66 -0.82 5.62
C GLU A 49 -8.59 0.40 5.54
N GLU A 50 -8.06 1.59 5.26
CA GLU A 50 -8.86 2.80 5.06
C GLU A 50 -9.82 2.68 3.88
N ILE A 51 -9.34 2.20 2.73
CA ILE A 51 -10.20 2.01 1.55
C ILE A 51 -11.29 0.96 1.84
N GLY A 52 -10.94 -0.11 2.56
CA GLY A 52 -11.88 -1.17 2.89
C GLY A 52 -12.95 -0.81 3.92
N GLN A 53 -12.90 0.39 4.52
CA GLN A 53 -13.97 0.93 5.36
C GLN A 53 -15.07 1.63 4.54
N GLU A 54 -14.81 1.93 3.27
CA GLU A 54 -15.75 2.60 2.39
C GLU A 54 -16.87 1.66 1.91
N ALA A 55 -18.05 2.23 1.68
CA ALA A 55 -19.17 1.48 1.13
C ALA A 55 -18.83 0.91 -0.26
N GLY A 56 -19.14 -0.37 -0.47
CA GLY A 56 -18.82 -1.09 -1.71
C GLY A 56 -17.44 -1.75 -1.74
N TYR A 57 -16.63 -1.58 -0.70
CA TYR A 57 -15.30 -2.20 -0.58
C TYR A 57 -15.26 -3.20 0.56
N LYS A 58 -14.42 -4.22 0.41
CA LYS A 58 -14.17 -5.21 1.47
C LYS A 58 -12.70 -5.50 1.67
N PHE A 59 -12.16 -5.06 2.80
CA PHE A 59 -10.83 -5.46 3.23
C PHE A 59 -10.74 -6.96 3.57
N VAL A 60 -9.71 -7.63 3.07
CA VAL A 60 -9.36 -9.02 3.39
C VAL A 60 -7.86 -9.26 3.20
N HIS A 61 -7.23 -10.05 4.06
CA HIS A 61 -5.87 -10.54 3.78
C HIS A 61 -5.92 -11.64 2.70
N ALA A 62 -4.95 -11.64 1.77
CA ALA A 62 -4.85 -12.61 0.68
C ALA A 62 -4.96 -14.05 1.20
N ARG A 63 -4.26 -14.38 2.30
CA ARG A 63 -4.29 -15.70 2.93
C ARG A 63 -5.69 -16.14 3.38
N ARG A 64 -6.54 -15.21 3.82
CA ARG A 64 -7.92 -15.50 4.21
C ARG A 64 -8.81 -15.70 2.99
N LEU A 65 -8.60 -14.91 1.94
CA LEU A 65 -9.33 -15.03 0.68
C LEU A 65 -9.10 -16.42 0.05
N ILE A 66 -7.85 -16.83 -0.13
CA ILE A 66 -7.50 -18.12 -0.76
C ILE A 66 -7.97 -19.35 0.02
N ARG A 67 -8.11 -19.21 1.34
CA ARG A 67 -8.58 -20.29 2.23
C ARG A 67 -10.09 -20.34 2.35
N SER A 68 -10.81 -19.35 1.83
CA SER A 68 -12.26 -19.32 1.93
C SER A 68 -12.86 -20.38 1.00
N PRO A 69 -13.71 -21.29 1.52
CA PRO A 69 -14.46 -22.20 0.66
C PRO A 69 -15.49 -21.46 -0.19
N ASP A 70 -15.90 -20.27 0.26
CA ASP A 70 -16.90 -19.43 -0.40
C ASP A 70 -16.46 -17.95 -0.29
N PRO A 71 -15.57 -17.49 -1.18
CA PRO A 71 -15.10 -16.10 -1.20
C PRO A 71 -16.22 -15.08 -1.37
N SER A 72 -17.32 -15.42 -2.04
CA SER A 72 -18.47 -14.51 -2.23
C SER A 72 -19.07 -14.04 -0.89
N LYS A 73 -19.10 -14.92 0.11
CA LYS A 73 -19.55 -14.55 1.48
C LYS A 73 -18.60 -13.62 2.20
N LEU A 74 -17.30 -13.65 1.88
CA LEU A 74 -16.37 -12.68 2.45
C LEU A 74 -16.63 -11.29 1.88
N LEU A 75 -16.96 -11.21 0.59
CA LEU A 75 -17.32 -9.97 -0.10
C LEU A 75 -18.60 -9.36 0.49
N GLY A 76 -19.64 -10.17 0.69
CA GLY A 76 -20.96 -9.70 1.12
C GLY A 76 -21.60 -8.82 0.04
N ASP A 77 -22.10 -7.65 0.43
CA ASP A 77 -22.73 -6.68 -0.49
C ASP A 77 -21.72 -5.75 -1.18
N ALA A 78 -20.43 -5.90 -0.90
CA ALA A 78 -19.38 -5.13 -1.57
C ALA A 78 -19.24 -5.56 -3.03
N THR A 79 -18.71 -4.67 -3.87
CA THR A 79 -18.42 -4.96 -5.29
C THR A 79 -16.92 -5.09 -5.56
N THR A 80 -16.11 -4.65 -4.60
CA THR A 80 -14.64 -4.59 -4.75
C THR A 80 -13.95 -5.19 -3.54
N PHE A 81 -13.06 -6.15 -3.76
CA PHE A 81 -12.15 -6.61 -2.71
C PHE A 81 -10.96 -5.66 -2.56
N VAL A 82 -10.54 -5.44 -1.32
CA VAL A 82 -9.30 -4.74 -0.98
C VAL A 82 -8.41 -5.77 -0.28
N ILE A 83 -7.42 -6.27 -1.01
CA ILE A 83 -6.68 -7.49 -0.69
C ILE A 83 -5.28 -7.11 -0.25
N ASP A 84 -4.94 -7.40 1.00
CA ASP A 84 -3.62 -7.10 1.54
C ASP A 84 -2.71 -8.33 1.63
N ALA A 85 -1.41 -8.10 1.53
CA ALA A 85 -0.35 -9.05 1.84
C ALA A 85 -0.21 -10.24 0.86
N LEU A 86 -0.11 -9.95 -0.44
CA LEU A 86 0.29 -10.99 -1.41
C LEU A 86 1.70 -11.54 -1.10
N ASP A 87 2.61 -10.66 -0.67
CA ASP A 87 4.01 -10.97 -0.35
C ASP A 87 4.19 -11.90 0.88
N GLU A 88 3.15 -12.07 1.68
CA GLU A 88 3.17 -12.99 2.84
C GLU A 88 2.69 -14.41 2.49
N LEU A 89 2.27 -14.63 1.24
CA LEU A 89 1.92 -15.98 0.78
C LEU A 89 3.21 -16.77 0.54
N ALA A 90 3.43 -17.78 1.38
CA ALA A 90 4.48 -18.77 1.14
C ALA A 90 4.04 -19.67 -0.02
N VAL A 91 4.47 -19.34 -1.25
CA VAL A 91 4.18 -20.12 -2.45
C VAL A 91 5.47 -20.61 -3.09
N GLN A 92 5.38 -21.75 -3.80
CA GLN A 92 6.57 -22.50 -4.22
C GLN A 92 7.21 -21.94 -5.51
N ALA A 93 6.44 -21.28 -6.37
CA ALA A 93 6.93 -20.65 -7.61
C ALA A 93 6.43 -19.19 -7.79
N GLU A 94 7.11 -18.44 -8.67
CA GLU A 94 6.70 -17.10 -9.09
C GLU A 94 5.32 -17.15 -9.80
N GLY A 95 4.41 -16.24 -9.45
CA GLY A 95 3.07 -16.16 -10.07
C GLY A 95 1.99 -16.97 -9.34
N ASP A 96 2.34 -18.05 -8.64
CA ASP A 96 1.38 -18.92 -7.95
C ASP A 96 0.49 -18.16 -6.94
N ALA A 97 1.06 -17.13 -6.29
CA ALA A 97 0.34 -16.29 -5.34
C ALA A 97 -0.79 -15.51 -6.02
N VAL A 98 -0.52 -14.93 -7.19
CA VAL A 98 -1.48 -14.15 -7.98
C VAL A 98 -2.55 -15.08 -8.51
N ASP A 99 -2.17 -16.23 -9.06
CA ASP A 99 -3.11 -17.23 -9.57
C ASP A 99 -4.06 -17.74 -8.49
N ALA A 100 -3.57 -17.98 -7.27
CA ALA A 100 -4.40 -18.40 -6.15
C ALA A 100 -5.44 -17.34 -5.74
N VAL A 101 -5.04 -16.06 -5.78
CA VAL A 101 -5.95 -14.93 -5.54
C VAL A 101 -6.98 -14.83 -6.67
N LEU A 102 -6.55 -14.89 -7.93
CA LEU A 102 -7.42 -14.83 -9.11
C LEU A 102 -8.45 -15.98 -9.11
N ALA A 103 -8.04 -17.21 -8.81
CA ALA A 103 -8.96 -18.34 -8.69
C ALA A 103 -10.00 -18.14 -7.56
N SER A 104 -9.65 -17.41 -6.51
CA SER A 104 -10.58 -17.08 -5.43
C SER A 104 -11.56 -15.97 -5.83
N LEU A 105 -11.09 -15.01 -6.63
CA LEU A 105 -11.92 -13.95 -7.20
C LEU A 105 -12.89 -14.50 -8.26
N GLU A 106 -12.45 -15.44 -9.10
CA GLU A 106 -13.30 -16.16 -10.04
C GLU A 106 -14.44 -16.88 -9.31
N LYS A 107 -14.15 -17.59 -8.21
CA LYS A 107 -15.18 -18.22 -7.35
C LYS A 107 -16.15 -17.23 -6.73
N ALA A 108 -15.74 -15.96 -6.54
CA ALA A 108 -16.61 -14.88 -6.10
C ALA A 108 -17.41 -14.22 -7.23
N GLY A 109 -17.23 -14.65 -8.48
CA GLY A 109 -17.89 -14.06 -9.65
C GLY A 109 -17.17 -12.85 -10.24
N PHE A 110 -15.84 -12.81 -10.18
CA PHE A 110 -14.99 -11.72 -10.73
C PHE A 110 -15.33 -10.31 -10.20
N PRO A 111 -15.43 -10.11 -8.87
CA PRO A 111 -15.54 -8.75 -8.32
C PRO A 111 -14.28 -7.95 -8.68
N ASN A 112 -14.39 -6.62 -8.73
CA ASN A 112 -13.20 -5.80 -8.90
C ASN A 112 -12.27 -5.95 -7.69
N PHE A 113 -10.99 -5.58 -7.82
CA PHE A 113 -10.06 -5.64 -6.71
C PHE A 113 -9.01 -4.54 -6.68
N ILE A 114 -8.53 -4.27 -5.47
CA ILE A 114 -7.31 -3.52 -5.16
C ILE A 114 -6.42 -4.48 -4.39
N LEU A 115 -5.20 -4.74 -4.87
CA LEU A 115 -4.27 -5.70 -4.26
C LEU A 115 -2.99 -4.99 -3.84
N SER A 116 -2.47 -5.26 -2.65
CA SER A 116 -1.12 -4.80 -2.26
C SER A 116 -0.06 -5.89 -2.44
N CYS A 117 1.13 -5.47 -2.86
CA CYS A 117 2.29 -6.36 -2.98
C CYS A 117 3.62 -5.59 -2.82
N ARG A 118 4.74 -6.31 -2.67
CA ARG A 118 6.07 -5.71 -2.87
C ARG A 118 6.38 -5.65 -4.35
N VAL A 119 7.21 -4.67 -4.71
CA VAL A 119 7.66 -4.47 -6.09
C VAL A 119 8.36 -5.72 -6.64
N ALA A 120 9.19 -6.38 -5.84
CA ALA A 120 9.91 -7.58 -6.26
C ALA A 120 8.99 -8.79 -6.53
N ASP A 121 7.92 -8.91 -5.75
CA ASP A 121 7.02 -10.06 -5.80
C ASP A 121 5.99 -9.95 -6.95
N TRP A 122 5.76 -8.75 -7.47
CA TRP A 122 4.86 -8.52 -8.60
C TRP A 122 5.53 -8.61 -9.97
N ARG A 123 6.80 -8.20 -10.10
CA ARG A 123 7.48 -7.88 -11.37
C ARG A 123 7.67 -9.04 -12.38
N SER A 124 7.01 -10.18 -12.21
CA SER A 124 7.00 -11.24 -13.21
C SER A 124 5.95 -10.95 -14.29
N ALA A 125 6.33 -11.10 -15.56
CA ALA A 125 5.41 -10.93 -16.70
C ALA A 125 4.16 -11.83 -16.61
N THR A 126 4.30 -12.97 -15.93
CA THR A 126 3.22 -13.92 -15.64
C THR A 126 2.10 -13.30 -14.81
N SER A 127 2.43 -12.47 -13.81
CA SER A 127 1.44 -11.87 -12.89
C SER A 127 0.54 -10.87 -13.61
N THR A 128 1.12 -9.99 -14.41
CA THR A 128 0.37 -9.01 -15.22
C THR A 128 -0.52 -9.72 -16.25
N GLN A 129 0.03 -10.71 -16.97
CA GLN A 129 -0.71 -11.47 -17.98
C GLN A 129 -1.89 -12.24 -17.36
N ALA A 130 -1.71 -12.87 -16.19
CA ALA A 130 -2.77 -13.62 -15.51
C ALA A 130 -3.96 -12.73 -15.14
N VAL A 131 -3.70 -11.49 -14.69
CA VAL A 131 -4.76 -10.51 -14.44
C VAL A 131 -5.44 -10.10 -15.74
N ALA A 132 -4.65 -9.81 -16.80
CA ALA A 132 -5.19 -9.42 -18.10
C ALA A 132 -6.08 -10.52 -18.71
N ASP A 133 -5.70 -11.78 -18.58
CA ASP A 133 -6.48 -12.92 -19.07
C ASP A 133 -7.80 -13.08 -18.30
N SER A 134 -7.79 -12.78 -16.99
CA SER A 134 -8.97 -12.92 -16.13
C SER A 134 -9.94 -11.73 -16.19
N TYR A 135 -9.42 -10.50 -16.36
CA TYR A 135 -10.20 -9.25 -16.30
C TYR A 135 -10.25 -8.49 -17.64
N GLY A 136 -9.62 -9.02 -18.68
CA GLY A 136 -9.58 -8.45 -20.04
C GLY A 136 -8.73 -7.19 -20.19
N ASN A 137 -8.03 -6.75 -19.15
CA ASN A 137 -7.20 -5.55 -19.15
C ASN A 137 -6.04 -5.72 -18.16
N ASP A 138 -4.90 -5.09 -18.46
CA ASP A 138 -3.80 -4.97 -17.52
C ASP A 138 -4.26 -4.22 -16.24
N PRO A 139 -3.79 -4.65 -15.06
CA PRO A 139 -4.03 -3.93 -13.83
C PRO A 139 -3.37 -2.55 -13.88
N LEU A 140 -3.97 -1.60 -13.18
CA LEU A 140 -3.34 -0.31 -12.93
C LEU A 140 -2.29 -0.46 -11.82
N GLU A 141 -1.02 -0.47 -12.20
CA GLU A 141 0.10 -0.49 -11.25
C GLU A 141 0.36 0.90 -10.68
N LEU A 142 0.31 1.00 -9.35
CA LEU A 142 0.53 2.23 -8.61
C LEU A 142 1.55 2.03 -7.49
N PHE A 143 2.54 2.90 -7.40
CA PHE A 143 3.57 2.90 -6.38
C PHE A 143 3.20 3.87 -5.27
N LEU A 144 3.29 3.42 -4.03
CA LEU A 144 3.04 4.26 -2.87
C LEU A 144 4.22 5.22 -2.67
N GLU A 145 3.96 6.51 -2.77
CA GLU A 145 5.01 7.53 -2.66
C GLU A 145 5.57 7.63 -1.24
N PRO A 146 6.87 7.90 -1.07
CA PRO A 146 7.42 8.25 0.23
C PRO A 146 6.67 9.41 0.88
N ILE A 147 6.62 9.40 2.21
CA ILE A 147 6.17 10.57 2.98
C ILE A 147 7.11 11.73 2.64
N SER A 148 6.56 12.89 2.30
CA SER A 148 7.35 14.09 2.04
C SER A 148 7.98 14.63 3.33
N ARG A 149 9.02 15.46 3.21
CA ARG A 149 9.61 16.15 4.36
C ARG A 149 8.58 16.93 5.18
N ASP A 150 7.67 17.64 4.52
CA ASP A 150 6.64 18.44 5.18
C ASP A 150 5.59 17.58 5.89
N GLU A 151 5.21 16.45 5.30
CA GLU A 151 4.34 15.45 5.93
C GLU A 151 5.03 14.81 7.13
N ALA A 152 6.32 14.46 7.01
CA ALA A 152 7.12 13.90 8.11
C ALA A 152 7.23 14.90 9.26
N ARG A 153 7.47 16.18 8.97
CA ARG A 153 7.46 17.25 9.97
C ARG A 153 6.10 17.34 10.64
N THR A 154 5.01 17.40 9.89
CA THR A 154 3.65 17.47 10.45
C THR A 154 3.36 16.31 11.39
N LEU A 155 3.73 15.09 10.99
CA LEU A 155 3.59 13.88 11.80
C LEU A 155 4.40 13.96 13.10
N LEU A 156 5.68 14.34 13.02
CA LEU A 156 6.55 14.46 14.19
C LEU A 156 6.13 15.61 15.11
N SER A 157 5.82 16.79 14.57
CA SER A 157 5.46 17.99 15.32
C SER A 157 4.29 17.77 16.26
N SER A 158 3.36 16.87 15.90
CA SER A 158 2.21 16.51 16.73
C SER A 158 2.57 15.83 18.06
N ASP A 159 3.73 15.17 18.12
CA ASP A 159 4.16 14.38 19.27
C ASP A 159 5.35 15.02 20.01
N ILE A 160 6.31 15.60 19.28
CA ILE A 160 7.57 16.12 19.86
C ILE A 160 7.76 17.64 19.74
N GLY A 161 6.79 18.34 19.15
CA GLY A 161 6.84 19.78 18.92
C GLY A 161 7.63 20.18 17.67
N ASP A 162 7.23 21.30 17.08
CA ASP A 162 7.67 21.70 15.73
C ASP A 162 9.17 21.96 15.60
N SER A 163 9.76 22.70 16.55
CA SER A 163 11.20 22.97 16.54
C SER A 163 12.04 21.69 16.67
N ARG A 164 11.56 20.70 17.44
CA ARG A 164 12.28 19.44 17.60
C ARG A 164 12.13 18.55 16.39
N ALA A 165 10.95 18.52 15.78
CA ALA A 165 10.71 17.83 14.52
C ALA A 165 11.63 18.34 13.41
N GLU A 166 11.74 19.67 13.26
CA GLU A 166 12.65 20.28 12.29
C GLU A 166 14.11 19.87 12.55
N ASN A 167 14.59 19.98 13.79
CA ASN A 167 15.97 19.60 14.14
C ASN A 167 16.27 18.13 13.84
N VAL A 168 15.32 17.22 14.09
CA VAL A 168 15.49 15.79 13.81
C VAL A 168 15.57 15.55 12.29
N LEU A 169 14.68 16.16 11.50
CA LEU A 169 14.70 15.99 10.05
C LEU A 169 15.98 16.57 9.44
N THR A 170 16.37 17.78 9.84
CA THR A 170 17.63 18.39 9.39
C THR A 170 18.84 17.52 9.73
N HIS A 171 18.88 16.93 10.93
CA HIS A 171 19.98 16.03 11.30
C HIS A 171 20.06 14.80 10.37
N PHE A 172 18.93 14.21 9.98
CA PHE A 172 18.93 13.10 9.03
C PHE A 172 19.39 13.55 7.64
N GLU A 173 18.95 14.72 7.17
CA GLU A 173 19.38 15.33 5.90
C GLU A 173 20.90 15.59 5.88
N GLU A 174 21.46 16.18 6.94
CA GLU A 174 22.90 16.45 7.06
C GLU A 174 23.76 15.17 7.08
N LYS A 175 23.17 14.04 7.44
CA LYS A 175 23.83 12.72 7.43
C LYS A 175 23.58 11.94 6.14
N GLY A 176 22.85 12.49 5.16
CA GLY A 176 22.48 11.80 3.93
C GLY A 176 21.49 10.64 4.15
N LEU A 177 20.65 10.76 5.18
CA LEU A 177 19.68 9.76 5.61
C LEU A 177 18.23 10.21 5.37
N GLU A 178 18.01 11.18 4.48
CA GLU A 178 16.69 11.75 4.19
C GLU A 178 15.66 10.73 3.71
N GLY A 179 16.11 9.69 2.99
CA GLY A 179 15.24 8.59 2.55
C GLY A 179 14.60 7.80 3.70
N LEU A 180 15.17 7.86 4.90
CA LEU A 180 14.67 7.10 6.06
C LEU A 180 13.34 7.65 6.58
N PHE A 181 13.16 8.97 6.66
CA PHE A 181 11.90 9.54 7.16
C PHE A 181 10.76 9.47 6.14
N GLY A 182 11.05 9.14 4.88
CA GLY A 182 10.04 8.87 3.86
C GLY A 182 9.28 7.56 4.07
N ASN A 183 9.81 6.63 4.87
CA ASN A 183 9.14 5.38 5.24
C ASN A 183 8.37 5.56 6.56
N PRO A 184 7.02 5.38 6.58
CA PRO A 184 6.21 5.54 7.79
C PRO A 184 6.65 4.68 8.98
N GLN A 185 7.13 3.46 8.75
CA GLN A 185 7.61 2.60 9.84
C GLN A 185 8.91 3.17 10.43
N THR A 186 9.85 3.58 9.60
CA THR A 186 11.09 4.22 10.05
C THR A 186 10.81 5.54 10.76
N LEU A 187 9.87 6.35 10.25
CA LEU A 187 9.44 7.59 10.89
C LEU A 187 8.86 7.35 12.31
N LYS A 188 8.13 6.25 12.52
CA LYS A 188 7.67 5.84 13.87
C LYS A 188 8.83 5.52 14.81
N LEU A 189 9.91 4.89 14.30
CA LEU A 189 11.12 4.62 15.08
C LEU A 189 11.86 5.91 15.42
N ILE A 190 12.06 6.79 14.44
CA ILE A 190 12.65 8.13 14.64
C ILE A 190 11.89 8.89 15.72
N ARG A 191 10.55 8.91 15.62
CA ARG A 191 9.69 9.52 16.63
C ARG A 191 9.92 8.95 18.02
N ALA A 192 9.98 7.63 18.17
CA ALA A 192 10.15 6.98 19.47
C ALA A 192 11.48 7.39 20.12
N VAL A 193 12.58 7.35 19.37
CA VAL A 193 13.90 7.77 19.88
C VAL A 193 13.94 9.28 20.15
N ALA A 194 13.29 10.08 19.29
CA ALA A 194 13.15 11.52 19.48
C ALA A 194 12.33 11.86 20.75
N GLY A 195 11.33 11.07 21.11
CA GLY A 195 10.54 11.26 22.34
C GLY A 195 11.35 11.03 23.62
N ASP A 196 12.16 9.98 23.65
CA ASP A 196 12.82 9.47 24.88
C ASP A 196 14.15 10.14 25.25
N GLY A 197 14.45 11.30 24.66
CA GLY A 197 15.62 12.11 25.04
C GLY A 197 16.74 12.17 24.00
N TRP A 198 16.41 12.04 22.71
CA TRP A 198 17.31 12.34 21.59
C TRP A 198 18.15 13.59 21.85
N ARG A 199 19.47 13.43 21.72
CA ARG A 199 20.47 14.48 21.65
C ARG A 199 21.21 14.31 20.31
N ALA A 200 21.51 15.45 19.67
CA ALA A 200 22.13 15.49 18.35
C ALA A 200 23.67 15.52 18.41
N ASP A 201 24.25 15.07 19.52
CA ASP A 201 25.68 15.14 19.86
C ASP A 201 26.54 14.10 19.14
#